data_AF-A0A165Q9K6-F1
#
_entry.id   AF-A0A165Q9K6-F1
#
_cell.length_a   1.000
_cell.length_b   1.000
_cell.length_c   1.000
_cell.angle_alpha   90.00
_cell.angle_beta   90.00
_cell.angle_gamma   90.00
#
_symmetry.space_group_name_H-M   'P 1'
#
loop_
_entity.id
_entity.type
_entity.pdbx_description
1 polymer ?
#
loop_
_entity_poly.entity_id
_entity_poly.type
_entity_poly.pdbx_seq_one_letter_code
_entity_poly.pdbx_strand_id
1 'polypeptide(L)'
;MTKKAQAEANQAKRAAYAEELFAELNHSIFKDGLPTDTKLVWNTRLLTTAGKAKWHRSSDGTRTTSIELASKILDCEGKRIRNTLSHEMCHLACWIIDNDSAEGHGSVWNKWVRKVTRYRPDIVVSTKHNYEIAYKYEWRCEKCSKIYGRFSKSIKPEECVCGACREGTLVPLFTTRQRTPKTPKTNVASPMAAEKGRGTCFSLHFRNAILQLQYDQILLFL
;
A
#
# COMPACT_ATOMS: atom_id res chain seq x y z
N MET A 1 -21.22 -8.68 -20.93
CA MET A 1 -21.05 -8.19 -19.55
C MET A 1 -20.50 -6.77 -19.56
N THR A 2 -20.89 -5.91 -18.61
CA THR A 2 -20.31 -4.56 -18.50
C THR A 2 -18.90 -4.62 -17.91
N LYS A 3 -18.06 -3.61 -18.18
CA LYS A 3 -16.72 -3.50 -17.56
C LYS A 3 -16.78 -3.50 -16.02
N LYS A 4 -17.85 -2.93 -15.45
CA LYS A 4 -18.09 -2.92 -14.00
C LYS A 4 -18.37 -4.33 -13.48
N ALA A 5 -19.28 -5.07 -14.11
CA ALA A 5 -19.60 -6.44 -13.72
C ALA A 5 -18.37 -7.36 -13.81
N GLN A 6 -17.52 -7.20 -14.83
CA GLN A 6 -16.28 -7.96 -14.93
C GLN A 6 -15.30 -7.66 -13.79
N ALA A 7 -15.15 -6.38 -13.42
CA ALA A 7 -14.28 -5.97 -12.32
C ALA A 7 -14.77 -6.49 -10.97
N GLU A 8 -16.08 -6.47 -10.74
CA GLU A 8 -16.72 -7.03 -9.54
C GLU A 8 -16.54 -8.55 -9.47
N ALA A 9 -16.76 -9.27 -10.57
CA ALA A 9 -16.52 -10.71 -10.65
C ALA A 9 -15.05 -11.06 -10.39
N ASN A 10 -14.11 -10.31 -10.97
CA ASN A 10 -12.68 -10.50 -10.72
C ASN A 10 -12.31 -10.18 -9.26
N GLN A 11 -12.94 -9.19 -8.63
CA GLN A 11 -12.74 -8.90 -7.21
C GLN A 11 -13.28 -10.03 -6.32
N ALA A 12 -14.45 -10.58 -6.63
CA ALA A 12 -15.02 -11.71 -5.90
C ALA A 12 -14.12 -12.95 -5.99
N LYS A 13 -13.61 -13.27 -7.19
CA LYS A 13 -12.65 -14.37 -7.38
C LYS A 13 -11.38 -14.20 -6.53
N ARG A 14 -10.82 -12.99 -6.50
CA ARG A 14 -9.62 -12.68 -5.70
C ARG A 14 -9.90 -12.79 -4.20
N ALA A 15 -11.06 -12.35 -3.75
CA ALA A 15 -11.47 -12.47 -2.34
C ALA A 15 -11.63 -13.93 -1.94
N ALA A 16 -12.35 -14.74 -2.73
CA ALA A 16 -12.52 -16.17 -2.48
C ALA A 16 -11.16 -16.90 -2.42
N TYR A 17 -10.27 -16.64 -3.38
CA TYR A 17 -8.93 -17.20 -3.37
C TYR A 17 -8.12 -16.84 -2.12
N ALA A 18 -8.24 -15.60 -1.64
CA ALA A 18 -7.54 -15.15 -0.44
C ALA A 18 -8.09 -15.85 0.83
N GLU A 19 -9.41 -16.01 0.93
CA GLU A 19 -10.05 -16.72 2.06
C GLU A 19 -9.64 -18.20 2.08
N GLU A 20 -9.70 -18.88 0.93
CA GLU A 20 -9.28 -20.28 0.79
C GLU A 20 -7.82 -20.47 1.17
N LEU A 21 -6.93 -19.60 0.67
CA LEU A 21 -5.51 -19.64 1.00
C LEU A 21 -5.25 -19.35 2.47
N PHE A 22 -5.97 -18.39 3.08
CA PHE A 22 -5.84 -18.10 4.50
C PHE A 22 -6.19 -19.33 5.33
N ALA A 23 -7.33 -19.98 5.05
CA ALA A 23 -7.75 -21.18 5.75
C ALA A 23 -6.74 -22.34 5.59
N GLU A 24 -6.30 -22.59 4.35
CA GLU A 24 -5.31 -23.63 4.03
C GLU A 24 -4.00 -23.44 4.84
N LEU A 25 -3.43 -22.23 4.80
CA LEU A 25 -2.18 -21.94 5.48
C LEU A 25 -2.36 -21.90 6.99
N ASN A 26 -3.47 -21.36 7.50
CA ASN A 26 -3.75 -21.33 8.93
C ASN A 26 -3.76 -22.74 9.51
N HIS A 27 -4.49 -23.65 8.87
CA HIS A 27 -4.56 -25.03 9.30
C HIS A 27 -3.20 -25.75 9.18
N SER A 28 -2.59 -25.72 7.99
CA SER A 28 -1.45 -26.58 7.67
C SER A 28 -0.13 -26.08 8.24
N ILE A 29 0.06 -24.77 8.37
CA ILE A 29 1.34 -24.15 8.76
C ILE A 29 1.25 -23.56 10.15
N PHE A 30 0.20 -22.77 10.39
CA PHE A 30 0.02 -22.02 11.64
C PHE A 30 -0.73 -22.83 12.71
N LYS A 31 -1.13 -24.08 12.40
CA LYS A 31 -1.79 -25.04 13.30
C LYS A 31 -3.06 -24.47 13.94
N ASP A 32 -3.85 -23.76 13.13
CA ASP A 32 -5.05 -23.05 13.57
C ASP A 32 -4.77 -22.01 14.69
N GLY A 33 -3.52 -21.54 14.78
CA GLY A 33 -3.08 -20.56 15.77
C GLY A 33 -3.44 -19.12 15.43
N LEU A 34 -3.76 -18.82 14.17
CA LEU A 34 -4.35 -17.52 13.81
C LEU A 34 -5.87 -17.59 14.04
N PRO A 35 -6.50 -16.54 14.61
CA PRO A 35 -7.94 -16.53 14.82
C PRO A 35 -8.70 -16.71 13.50
N THR A 36 -9.70 -17.61 13.50
CA THR A 36 -10.53 -17.91 12.32
C THR A 36 -11.43 -16.73 11.93
N ASP A 37 -11.67 -15.79 12.84
CA ASP A 37 -12.38 -14.54 12.61
C ASP A 37 -11.47 -13.39 12.11
N THR A 38 -10.21 -13.68 11.78
CA THR A 38 -9.29 -12.71 11.16
C THR A 38 -9.87 -12.17 9.86
N LYS A 39 -10.13 -10.86 9.81
CA LYS A 39 -10.81 -10.25 8.66
C LYS A 39 -9.84 -9.97 7.51
N LEU A 40 -10.13 -10.45 6.31
CA LEU A 40 -9.45 -10.04 5.08
C LEU A 40 -10.15 -8.82 4.45
N VAL A 41 -9.54 -7.64 4.62
CA VAL A 41 -10.14 -6.36 4.22
C VAL A 41 -9.52 -5.85 2.93
N TRP A 42 -10.29 -5.88 1.84
CA TRP A 42 -9.86 -5.31 0.56
C TRP A 42 -9.95 -3.77 0.59
N ASN A 43 -8.78 -3.11 0.66
CA ASN A 43 -8.66 -1.68 0.86
C ASN A 43 -8.25 -0.94 -0.42
N THR A 44 -9.13 -0.07 -0.93
CA THR A 44 -8.86 0.76 -2.13
C THR A 44 -8.01 2.00 -1.85
N ARG A 45 -7.77 2.31 -0.56
CA ARG A 45 -6.97 3.43 -0.07
C ARG A 45 -5.58 3.00 0.40
N LEU A 46 -5.27 1.70 0.41
CA LEU A 46 -3.92 1.19 0.63
C LEU A 46 -3.14 1.29 -0.69
N LEU A 47 -2.35 2.36 -0.83
CA LEU A 47 -1.73 2.74 -2.11
C LEU A 47 -0.20 2.61 -2.14
N THR A 48 0.43 2.35 -0.99
CA THR A 48 1.91 2.34 -0.84
C THR A 48 2.48 0.95 -0.54
N THR A 49 1.65 0.03 -0.06
CA THR A 49 2.00 -1.37 0.22
C THR A 49 0.91 -2.27 -0.33
N ALA A 50 1.24 -3.53 -0.64
CA ALA A 50 0.29 -4.49 -1.16
C ALA A 50 -0.60 -5.09 -0.04
N GLY A 51 -0.08 -5.16 1.18
CA GLY A 51 -0.77 -5.70 2.34
C GLY A 51 -0.39 -4.98 3.63
N LYS A 52 -1.22 -5.17 4.67
CA LYS A 52 -0.91 -4.77 6.04
C LYS A 52 -1.67 -5.62 7.07
N ALA A 53 -0.94 -6.37 7.89
CA ALA A 53 -1.47 -7.04 9.06
C ALA A 53 -1.77 -6.04 10.20
N LYS A 54 -2.83 -6.31 10.95
CA LYS A 54 -3.20 -5.60 12.16
C LYS A 54 -3.60 -6.59 13.23
N TRP A 55 -3.04 -6.39 14.41
CA TRP A 55 -3.44 -7.07 15.63
C TRP A 55 -3.63 -6.02 16.72
N HIS A 56 -4.73 -6.13 17.45
CA HIS A 56 -5.03 -5.27 18.58
C HIS A 56 -5.56 -6.11 19.74
N ARG A 57 -5.05 -5.81 20.94
CA ARG A 57 -5.55 -6.35 22.19
C ARG A 57 -6.14 -5.20 22.99
N SER A 58 -7.46 -5.23 23.14
CA SER A 58 -8.21 -4.27 23.95
C SER A 58 -7.98 -4.49 25.44
N SER A 59 -8.29 -3.47 26.25
CA SER A 59 -8.14 -3.51 27.71
C SER A 59 -9.05 -4.55 28.40
N ASP A 60 -10.17 -4.88 27.77
CA ASP A 60 -11.09 -5.96 28.17
C ASP A 60 -10.57 -7.37 27.84
N GLY A 61 -9.39 -7.47 27.20
CA GLY A 61 -8.79 -8.73 26.77
C GLY A 61 -9.24 -9.19 25.38
N THR A 62 -10.17 -8.49 24.73
CA THR A 62 -10.63 -8.83 23.37
C THR A 62 -9.49 -8.66 22.38
N ARG A 63 -9.19 -9.71 21.61
CA ARG A 63 -8.18 -9.69 20.55
C ARG A 63 -8.89 -9.56 19.21
N THR A 64 -8.43 -8.64 18.38
CA THR A 64 -8.94 -8.47 17.01
C THR A 64 -7.78 -8.52 16.02
N THR A 65 -8.01 -9.22 14.91
CA THR A 65 -7.05 -9.38 13.83
C THR A 65 -7.67 -9.01 12.49
N SER A 66 -6.86 -8.39 11.63
CA SER A 66 -7.24 -8.18 10.24
C SER A 66 -6.01 -8.10 9.35
N ILE A 67 -6.18 -8.47 8.10
CA ILE A 67 -5.19 -8.27 7.04
C ILE A 67 -5.84 -7.37 6.00
N GLU A 68 -5.27 -6.18 5.80
CA GLU A 68 -5.66 -5.31 4.70
C GLU A 68 -4.93 -5.70 3.42
N LEU A 69 -5.67 -5.81 2.31
CA LEU A 69 -5.17 -6.17 0.99
C LEU A 69 -5.45 -5.03 0.00
N ALA A 70 -4.42 -4.52 -0.67
CA ALA A 70 -4.53 -3.35 -1.55
C ALA A 70 -5.19 -3.71 -2.89
N SER A 71 -6.47 -3.38 -3.05
CA SER A 71 -7.25 -3.76 -4.24
C SER A 71 -6.68 -3.25 -5.57
N LYS A 72 -5.92 -2.15 -5.53
CA LYS A 72 -5.30 -1.51 -6.70
C LYS A 72 -3.88 -2.00 -7.02
N ILE A 73 -3.26 -2.76 -6.11
CA ILE A 73 -1.91 -3.33 -6.29
C ILE A 73 -2.02 -4.84 -6.56
N LEU A 74 -2.97 -5.49 -5.91
CA LEU A 74 -3.31 -6.90 -6.09
C LEU A 74 -4.35 -7.04 -7.22
N ASP A 75 -4.00 -6.50 -8.38
CA ASP A 75 -4.87 -6.38 -9.56
C ASP A 75 -4.70 -7.51 -10.59
N CYS A 76 -3.61 -8.27 -10.53
CA CYS A 76 -3.36 -9.45 -11.35
C CYS A 76 -3.43 -10.76 -10.54
N GLU A 77 -3.71 -11.86 -11.24
CA GLU A 77 -4.16 -13.12 -10.63
C GLU A 77 -3.08 -13.87 -9.82
N GLY A 78 -3.53 -14.53 -8.74
CA GLY A 78 -2.83 -15.54 -7.93
C GLY A 78 -1.56 -15.08 -7.20
N LYS A 79 -0.49 -14.81 -7.95
CA LYS A 79 0.89 -14.70 -7.43
C LYS A 79 1.07 -13.56 -6.43
N ARG A 80 0.57 -12.36 -6.75
CA ARG A 80 0.70 -11.20 -5.84
C ARG A 80 -0.10 -11.41 -4.55
N ILE A 81 -1.31 -11.97 -4.68
CA ILE A 81 -2.18 -12.23 -3.53
C ILE A 81 -1.54 -13.25 -2.60
N ARG A 82 -1.09 -14.41 -3.11
CA ARG A 82 -0.52 -15.45 -2.26
C ARG A 82 0.75 -15.02 -1.53
N ASN A 83 1.64 -14.30 -2.22
CA ASN A 83 2.88 -13.81 -1.61
C ASN A 83 2.59 -12.77 -0.54
N THR A 84 1.71 -11.80 -0.82
CA THR A 84 1.33 -10.76 0.13
C THR A 84 0.55 -11.33 1.31
N LEU A 85 -0.50 -12.13 1.08
CA LEU A 85 -1.28 -12.70 2.16
C LEU A 85 -0.40 -13.53 3.10
N SER A 86 0.46 -14.38 2.54
CA SER A 86 1.38 -15.19 3.34
C SER A 86 2.37 -14.34 4.14
N HIS A 87 2.86 -13.23 3.57
CA HIS A 87 3.70 -12.26 4.29
C HIS A 87 2.98 -11.71 5.51
N GLU A 88 1.75 -11.22 5.33
CA GLU A 88 0.95 -10.65 6.41
C GLU A 88 0.54 -11.71 7.46
N MET A 89 0.28 -12.95 7.04
CA MET A 89 0.04 -14.06 7.97
C MET A 89 1.28 -14.41 8.80
N CYS A 90 2.49 -14.31 8.24
CA CYS A 90 3.73 -14.48 9.01
C CYS A 90 3.87 -13.41 10.10
N HIS A 91 3.53 -12.15 9.82
CA HIS A 91 3.49 -11.09 10.85
C HIS A 91 2.51 -11.44 11.98
N LEU A 92 1.27 -11.84 11.64
CA LEU A 92 0.29 -12.26 12.65
C LEU A 92 0.79 -13.45 13.48
N ALA A 93 1.45 -14.43 12.86
CA ALA A 93 1.98 -15.60 13.55
C ALA A 93 3.05 -15.21 14.58
N CYS A 94 3.95 -14.29 14.23
CA CYS A 94 4.93 -13.75 15.19
C CYS A 94 4.23 -13.12 16.41
N TRP A 95 3.23 -12.26 16.18
CA TRP A 95 2.54 -11.55 17.26
C TRP A 95 1.67 -12.46 18.12
N ILE A 96 0.99 -13.44 17.52
CA ILE A 96 -0.06 -14.22 18.19
C ILE A 96 0.48 -15.54 18.74
N ILE A 97 1.28 -16.25 17.95
CA ILE A 97 1.75 -17.60 18.29
C ILE A 97 3.03 -17.51 19.11
N ASP A 98 3.97 -16.65 18.68
CA ASP A 98 5.25 -16.50 19.37
C ASP A 98 5.26 -15.37 20.42
N ASN A 99 4.17 -14.59 20.52
CA ASN A 99 4.06 -13.42 21.41
C ASN A 99 5.19 -12.40 21.22
N ASP A 100 5.74 -12.27 20.01
CA ASP A 100 6.81 -11.33 19.68
C ASP A 100 6.24 -9.99 19.24
N SER A 101 6.00 -9.07 20.17
CA SER A 101 5.42 -7.74 19.87
C SER A 101 6.41 -6.75 19.24
N ALA A 102 7.71 -7.05 19.27
CA ALA A 102 8.77 -6.21 18.69
C ALA A 102 9.10 -6.59 17.24
N GLU A 103 8.23 -7.38 16.62
CA GLU A 103 8.54 -8.02 15.36
C GLU A 103 8.68 -7.03 14.18
N GLY A 104 9.66 -7.36 13.32
CA GLY A 104 9.87 -6.79 12.00
C GLY A 104 10.05 -7.91 10.97
N HIS A 105 11.29 -8.22 10.59
CA HIS A 105 11.58 -9.35 9.67
C HIS A 105 12.75 -10.20 10.19
N GLY A 106 12.77 -10.42 11.51
CA GLY A 106 13.84 -11.11 12.25
C GLY A 106 13.81 -12.64 12.13
N SER A 107 14.50 -13.33 13.03
CA SER A 107 14.60 -14.79 13.02
C SER A 107 13.25 -15.50 13.19
N VAL A 108 12.37 -14.96 14.05
CA VAL A 108 11.00 -15.47 14.30
C VAL A 108 10.14 -15.39 13.04
N TRP A 109 10.16 -14.26 12.35
CA TRP A 109 9.45 -14.12 11.07
C TRP A 109 10.02 -15.05 10.00
N ASN A 110 11.35 -15.12 9.87
CA ASN A 110 11.99 -16.01 8.90
C ASN A 110 11.71 -17.50 9.17
N LYS A 111 11.46 -17.89 10.43
CA LYS A 111 10.99 -19.26 10.77
C LYS A 111 9.65 -19.54 10.09
N TRP A 112 8.69 -18.63 10.16
CA TRP A 112 7.37 -18.81 9.52
C TRP A 112 7.47 -18.79 7.99
N VAL A 113 8.26 -17.88 7.43
CA VAL A 113 8.51 -17.82 5.98
C VAL A 113 9.07 -19.13 5.45
N ARG A 114 10.02 -19.75 6.16
CA ARG A 114 10.57 -21.06 5.76
C ARG A 114 9.52 -22.15 5.78
N LYS A 115 8.62 -22.16 6.77
CA LYS A 115 7.50 -23.13 6.81
C LYS A 115 6.54 -22.92 5.64
N VAL A 116 6.18 -21.67 5.34
CA VAL A 116 5.38 -21.32 4.15
C VAL A 116 6.05 -21.79 2.87
N THR A 117 7.30 -21.42 2.65
CA THR A 117 8.04 -21.78 1.44
C THR A 117 8.17 -23.30 1.28
N ARG A 118 8.35 -24.03 2.40
CA ARG A 118 8.44 -25.49 2.38
C ARG A 118 7.12 -26.16 2.02
N TYR A 119 6.00 -25.66 2.55
CA TYR A 119 4.67 -26.21 2.29
C TYR A 119 4.14 -25.80 0.91
N ARG A 120 4.41 -24.56 0.50
CA ARG A 120 3.98 -23.96 -0.77
C ARG A 120 5.18 -23.33 -1.49
N PRO A 121 5.95 -24.12 -2.26
CA PRO A 121 7.10 -23.63 -3.02
C PRO A 121 6.76 -22.56 -4.07
N ASP A 122 5.48 -22.45 -4.46
CA ASP A 122 4.98 -21.42 -5.37
C ASP A 122 4.82 -20.03 -4.71
N ILE A 123 4.91 -19.97 -3.38
CA ILE A 123 4.82 -18.74 -2.58
C ILE A 123 6.23 -18.26 -2.24
N VAL A 124 6.52 -17.02 -2.63
CA VAL A 124 7.80 -16.36 -2.35
C VAL A 124 7.53 -15.18 -1.44
N VAL A 125 7.81 -15.34 -0.15
CA VAL A 125 7.68 -14.26 0.83
C VAL A 125 9.00 -13.52 0.97
N SER A 126 9.01 -12.24 0.61
CA SER A 126 10.14 -11.33 0.78
C SER A 126 9.87 -10.33 1.90
N THR A 127 10.92 -9.70 2.45
CA THR A 127 10.79 -8.68 3.51
C THR A 127 10.12 -7.39 3.03
N LYS A 128 10.22 -7.09 1.73
CA LYS A 128 9.55 -5.95 1.10
C LYS A 128 8.66 -6.44 -0.04
N HIS A 129 7.51 -5.80 -0.20
CA HIS A 129 6.64 -5.97 -1.36
C HIS A 129 7.28 -5.32 -2.60
N ASN A 130 8.17 -6.03 -3.29
CA ASN A 130 8.85 -5.49 -4.49
C ASN A 130 8.02 -5.69 -5.77
N TYR A 131 6.73 -5.36 -5.75
CA TYR A 131 5.91 -5.45 -6.96
C TYR A 131 6.11 -4.20 -7.82
N GLU A 132 6.24 -4.40 -9.12
CA GLU A 132 6.05 -3.32 -10.09
C GLU A 132 4.58 -2.90 -10.06
N ILE A 133 4.32 -1.76 -9.40
CA ILE A 133 2.99 -1.16 -9.34
C ILE A 133 2.78 -0.39 -10.65
N ALA A 134 1.86 -0.87 -11.49
CA ALA A 134 1.48 -0.18 -12.70
C ALA A 134 0.58 1.02 -12.36
N TYR A 135 1.12 2.23 -12.47
CA TYR A 135 0.36 3.45 -12.21
C TYR A 135 -0.29 3.95 -13.50
N LYS A 136 -1.61 4.21 -13.44
CA LYS A 136 -2.35 4.77 -14.59
C LYS A 136 -1.85 6.16 -15.00
N TYR A 137 -1.38 6.94 -14.04
CA TYR A 137 -0.88 8.29 -14.28
C TYR A 137 0.53 8.42 -13.75
N GLU A 138 1.46 8.71 -14.65
CA GLU A 138 2.86 8.92 -14.32
C GLU A 138 3.29 10.32 -14.75
N TRP A 139 4.16 10.93 -13.95
CA TRP A 139 4.83 12.18 -14.29
C TRP A 139 6.33 12.00 -14.13
N ARG A 140 7.10 12.61 -15.03
CA ARG A 140 8.56 12.66 -14.95
C ARG A 140 8.99 14.09 -14.64
N CYS A 141 9.91 14.24 -13.69
CA CYS A 141 10.60 15.51 -13.50
C CYS A 141 11.55 15.79 -14.67
N GLU A 142 11.47 16.96 -15.29
CA GLU A 142 12.37 17.33 -16.40
C GLU A 142 13.82 17.54 -15.95
N LYS A 143 14.03 17.96 -14.69
CA LYS A 143 15.38 18.24 -14.17
C LYS A 143 16.12 17.00 -13.67
N CYS A 144 15.46 16.21 -12.80
CA CYS A 144 16.11 15.07 -12.12
C CYS A 144 15.61 13.71 -12.60
N SER A 145 14.75 13.66 -13.61
CA SER A 145 14.18 12.43 -14.19
C SER A 145 13.38 11.53 -13.24
N LYS A 146 13.14 11.96 -11.99
CA LYS A 146 12.33 11.19 -11.02
C LYS A 146 10.91 10.96 -11.58
N ILE A 147 10.47 9.70 -11.55
CA ILE A 147 9.11 9.31 -11.94
C ILE A 147 8.21 9.25 -10.70
N TYR A 148 7.03 9.84 -10.82
CA TYR A 148 5.97 9.82 -9.83
C TYR A 148 4.75 9.10 -10.41
N GLY A 149 4.48 7.89 -9.93
CA GLY A 149 3.26 7.17 -10.27
C GLY A 149 2.10 7.48 -9.32
N ARG A 150 0.88 7.60 -9.85
CA ARG A 150 -0.37 7.78 -9.09
C ARG A 150 -1.52 6.98 -9.72
N PHE A 151 -2.45 6.56 -8.86
CA PHE A 151 -3.69 5.91 -9.30
C PHE A 151 -4.78 6.90 -9.75
N SER A 152 -4.62 8.20 -9.47
CA SER A 152 -5.50 9.28 -9.91
C SER A 152 -4.72 10.39 -10.60
N LYS A 153 -5.39 11.19 -11.43
CA LYS A 153 -4.81 12.37 -12.08
C LYS A 153 -4.72 13.53 -11.08
N SER A 154 -3.91 13.37 -10.03
CA SER A 154 -3.86 14.28 -8.88
C SER A 154 -2.78 15.34 -8.95
N ILE A 155 -1.69 15.11 -9.70
CA ILE A 155 -0.62 16.09 -9.84
C ILE A 155 -1.04 17.10 -10.92
N LYS A 156 -1.01 18.36 -10.50
CA LYS A 156 -1.19 19.53 -11.34
C LYS A 156 0.18 20.21 -11.48
N PRO A 157 0.90 20.02 -12.59
CA PRO A 157 2.24 20.57 -12.78
C PRO A 157 2.33 22.09 -12.61
N GLU A 158 1.23 22.80 -12.81
CA GLU A 158 1.09 24.24 -12.61
C GLU A 158 1.04 24.68 -11.14
N GLU A 159 0.68 23.77 -10.23
CA GLU A 159 0.55 24.04 -8.79
C GLU A 159 1.68 23.36 -7.97
N CYS A 160 2.54 22.56 -8.59
CA CYS A 160 3.50 21.70 -7.88
C CYS A 160 4.84 21.56 -8.61
N VAL A 161 5.93 21.61 -7.85
CA VAL A 161 7.28 21.26 -8.32
C VAL A 161 7.66 19.83 -7.90
N CYS A 162 8.72 19.30 -8.50
CA CYS A 162 9.28 18.00 -8.13
C CYS A 162 9.69 17.97 -6.65
N GLY A 163 9.12 17.07 -5.85
CA GLY A 163 9.47 16.95 -4.43
C GLY A 163 10.90 16.44 -4.16
N ALA A 164 11.56 15.82 -5.15
CA ALA A 164 12.91 15.29 -4.98
C ALA A 164 14.00 16.35 -5.16
N CYS A 165 13.93 17.13 -6.24
CA CYS A 165 14.91 18.21 -6.50
C CYS A 165 14.39 19.61 -6.14
N ARG A 166 13.10 19.74 -5.76
CA ARG A 166 12.43 20.99 -5.38
C ARG A 166 12.39 22.09 -6.45
N GLU A 167 12.84 21.79 -7.66
CA GLU A 167 12.96 22.78 -8.74
C GLU A 167 12.25 22.35 -10.03
N GLY A 168 12.41 21.09 -10.45
CA GLY A 168 11.97 20.67 -11.78
C GLY A 168 10.44 20.55 -11.91
N THR A 169 9.92 20.91 -13.08
CA THR A 169 8.52 20.73 -13.47
C THR A 169 8.21 19.26 -13.75
N LEU A 170 6.96 18.85 -13.47
CA LEU A 170 6.48 17.48 -13.66
C LEU A 170 5.72 17.33 -14.97
N VAL A 171 6.28 16.63 -15.96
CA VAL A 171 5.64 16.39 -17.26
C VAL A 171 4.86 15.07 -17.23
N PRO A 172 3.58 15.04 -17.65
CA PRO A 172 2.79 13.82 -17.69
C PRO A 172 3.31 12.85 -18.76
N LEU A 173 3.44 11.57 -18.42
CA LEU A 173 3.80 10.46 -19.31
C LEU A 173 2.57 9.69 -19.84
N PHE A 174 1.40 10.32 -19.83
CA PHE A 174 0.13 9.74 -20.27
C PHE A 174 -0.62 10.72 -21.17
N THR A 175 -1.55 10.21 -21.98
CA THR A 175 -2.35 11.05 -22.89
C THR A 175 -3.14 12.09 -22.10
N THR A 176 -2.81 13.36 -22.29
CA THR A 176 -3.62 14.48 -21.82
C THR A 176 -4.50 14.94 -22.98
N ARG A 177 -5.82 14.99 -22.80
CA ARG A 177 -6.67 15.72 -23.74
C ARG A 177 -6.25 17.18 -23.62
N GLN A 178 -5.71 17.77 -24.68
CA GLN A 178 -5.51 19.21 -24.72
C GLN A 178 -6.89 19.85 -24.54
N ARG A 179 -7.05 20.65 -23.49
CA ARG A 179 -8.20 21.54 -23.40
C ARG A 179 -8.01 22.54 -24.53
N THR A 180 -8.90 22.51 -25.53
CA THR A 180 -9.10 23.66 -26.41
C THR A 180 -9.26 24.90 -25.53
N PRO A 181 -8.58 26.02 -25.83
CA PRO A 181 -8.69 27.23 -25.02
C PRO A 181 -10.17 27.59 -24.85
N LYS A 182 -10.65 27.61 -23.61
CA LYS A 182 -11.98 28.17 -23.34
C LYS A 182 -11.87 29.66 -23.62
N THR A 183 -12.66 30.14 -24.58
CA THR A 183 -12.93 31.57 -24.79
C THR A 183 -13.34 32.18 -23.43
N PRO A 184 -12.86 33.38 -23.07
CA PRO A 184 -13.15 33.96 -21.77
C PRO A 184 -14.65 34.20 -21.65
N LYS A 185 -15.29 33.59 -20.66
CA LYS A 185 -16.64 33.98 -20.25
C LYS A 185 -16.47 35.02 -19.14
N THR A 186 -17.01 36.21 -19.38
CA THR A 186 -17.11 37.31 -18.42
C THR A 186 -17.81 36.84 -17.14
N ASN A 187 -17.15 37.08 -16.00
CA ASN A 187 -17.65 36.72 -14.68
C ASN A 187 -18.80 37.65 -14.27
N VAL A 188 -19.89 37.08 -13.78
CA VAL A 188 -20.78 37.76 -12.83
C VAL A 188 -20.74 36.93 -11.55
N ALA A 189 -20.38 37.56 -10.45
CA ALA A 189 -20.04 36.93 -9.18
C ALA A 189 -21.29 36.56 -8.36
N SER A 190 -21.22 35.44 -7.64
CA SER A 190 -21.74 35.39 -6.26
C SER A 190 -21.13 34.23 -5.44
N PRO A 191 -21.01 34.42 -4.12
CA PRO A 191 -20.13 33.64 -3.26
C PRO A 191 -20.86 32.50 -2.56
N MET A 192 -20.10 31.45 -2.20
CA MET A 192 -20.18 30.63 -0.97
C MET A 192 -19.59 29.25 -1.26
N ALA A 193 -18.36 29.00 -0.80
CA ALA A 193 -17.80 27.66 -0.74
C ALA A 193 -17.22 27.43 0.65
N ALA A 194 -17.81 26.48 1.37
CA ALA A 194 -17.32 25.95 2.63
C ALA A 194 -16.08 25.08 2.38
N GLU A 195 -15.04 25.31 3.18
CA GLU A 195 -13.75 24.65 3.08
C GLU A 195 -13.77 23.30 3.80
N LYS A 196 -13.45 22.21 3.08
CA LYS A 196 -13.12 20.91 3.67
C LYS A 196 -11.74 20.48 3.20
N GLY A 197 -10.84 20.33 4.19
CA GLY A 197 -9.42 20.09 4.04
C GLY A 197 -9.06 18.84 3.23
N ARG A 198 -7.97 18.97 2.47
CA ARG A 198 -7.30 17.88 1.75
C ARG A 198 -5.82 17.84 2.14
N GLY A 199 -5.31 16.60 2.16
CA GLY A 199 -3.98 16.22 2.61
C GLY A 199 -2.84 17.01 1.97
N THR A 200 -1.75 17.06 2.72
CA THR A 200 -0.61 17.95 2.55
C THR A 200 0.09 17.77 1.19
N CYS A 201 -0.03 18.79 0.34
CA CYS A 201 0.99 19.16 -0.63
C CYS A 201 1.97 20.08 0.11
N PHE A 202 3.28 19.95 -0.13
CA PHE A 202 4.28 20.82 0.50
C PHE A 202 4.08 22.24 -0.05
N SER A 203 3.40 23.09 0.74
CA SER A 203 3.17 24.49 0.44
C SER A 203 4.40 25.30 0.83
N LEU A 204 4.78 26.26 -0.02
CA LEU A 204 5.85 27.21 0.21
C LEU A 204 5.48 28.18 1.34
N HIS A 205 5.73 27.83 2.61
CA HIS A 205 5.89 28.80 3.69
C HIS A 205 7.03 28.34 4.63
N PHE A 206 8.08 29.17 4.72
CA PHE A 206 9.25 28.99 5.58
C PHE A 206 8.98 29.48 7.02
N ARG A 207 9.32 28.69 8.05
CA ARG A 207 10.26 29.02 9.15
C ARG A 207 10.30 27.95 10.25
N ASN A 208 11.52 27.45 10.50
CA ASN A 208 12.14 26.89 11.72
C ASN A 208 11.32 26.06 12.73
N ALA A 209 11.63 24.76 12.78
CA ALA A 209 11.87 24.03 14.03
C ALA A 209 12.78 22.82 13.76
N ILE A 210 13.71 22.59 14.68
CA ILE A 210 14.89 21.73 14.57
C ILE A 210 14.53 20.25 14.72
N LEU A 211 15.09 19.49 13.78
CA LEU A 211 15.46 18.08 13.73
C LEU A 211 15.38 17.25 15.02
N GLN A 212 14.72 16.09 14.92
CA GLN A 212 15.17 14.87 15.60
C GLN A 212 15.25 13.76 14.54
N LEU A 213 16.48 13.54 14.07
CA LEU A 213 16.84 12.56 13.05
C LEU A 213 16.96 11.17 13.67
N GLN A 214 16.50 10.19 12.90
CA GLN A 214 16.81 8.79 13.05
C GLN A 214 18.34 8.58 13.03
N TYR A 215 18.82 7.79 13.98
CA TYR A 215 20.19 7.31 14.04
C TYR A 215 20.45 6.29 12.92
N ASP A 216 21.52 6.52 12.17
CA ASP A 216 22.16 5.55 11.29
C ASP A 216 23.56 5.21 11.84
N GLN A 217 23.87 3.90 11.80
CA GLN A 217 25.15 3.28 11.38
C GLN A 217 26.39 3.07 12.31
N ILE A 218 26.87 1.82 12.21
CA ILE A 218 28.27 1.28 12.20
C ILE A 218 28.95 0.95 13.55
N LEU A 219 29.35 -0.33 13.76
CA LEU A 219 30.75 -0.80 13.69
C LEU A 219 30.91 -2.33 13.74
N LEU A 220 31.73 -2.86 12.83
CA LEU A 220 32.44 -4.13 12.86
C LEU A 220 33.72 -4.00 13.71
N PHE A 221 34.22 -5.12 14.25
CA PHE A 221 35.50 -5.30 14.99
C PHE A 221 35.53 -4.87 16.46
N LEU A 222 35.03 -5.71 17.36
CA LEU A 222 35.78 -6.72 18.16
C LEU A 222 34.77 -7.48 19.03
#